data_AF-A0A0U5B169-F1
#
_entry.id   AF-A0A0U5B169-F1
#
_cell.length_a   1.000
_cell.length_b   1.000
_cell.length_c   1.000
_cell.angle_alpha   90.00
_cell.angle_beta   90.00
_cell.angle_gamma   90.00
#
_symmetry.space_group_name_H-M   'P 1'
#
loop_
_entity.id
_entity.type
_entity.pdbx_description
1 polymer ?
#
loop_
_entity_poly.entity_id
_entity_poly.type
_entity_poly.pdbx_seq_one_letter_code
_entity_poly.pdbx_strand_id
1 'polypeptide(L)'
;MKNKTTKKARITKLLLLNEDNVNYETQVDTCLRGYNDVVKKLSLDSTLQADIVFKWLYEKTTTLRSLTAKSRKKIDFEADLCEVLQLQKLYYDEELQPMFYESACKSNKSSSDIDIEMQEKKYCYSSPMLKSDDSCALFEMDTLLARIVESSTDLNQYIDKTLRLIFIDYFENKTEILNVKNLEGIIFEAIENYNKIKANKKPIDRPQNENPFLTLYQYMRNAYIKNHYNISLPDMHYFSDLKNFNVNFLGKHEYSLRDIAIILSTITTGDNMPSKPIIDRTYDKIKKSFQTNEKIQEYKEEGEYAFPNVVIPISYYLFLRKKDNRDDRKADFMEVNDKVEYRIQPILQGLLNGDNERLNTVFRYIDFVNDEYKDIMTSFNHQYQSTMLESWFETIVNIFYRIMGLNRESVYWYGGENS
;
A
#
# COMPACT_ATOMS: atom_id res chain seq x y z
N MET A 1 -38.15 -3.14 -18.49
CA MET A 1 -37.99 -2.86 -19.94
C MET A 1 -37.81 -1.37 -20.26
N LYS A 2 -38.72 -0.47 -19.86
CA LYS A 2 -38.62 1.00 -20.13
C LYS A 2 -37.24 1.63 -19.83
N ASN A 3 -36.62 1.27 -18.70
CA ASN A 3 -35.33 1.84 -18.25
C ASN A 3 -34.11 1.38 -19.08
N LYS A 4 -34.21 0.23 -19.78
CA LYS A 4 -33.13 -0.28 -20.65
C LYS A 4 -33.19 0.40 -22.02
N THR A 5 -34.39 0.64 -22.54
CA THR A 5 -34.63 1.29 -23.84
C THR A 5 -34.21 2.77 -23.81
N THR A 6 -34.47 3.48 -22.71
CA THR A 6 -33.99 4.88 -22.54
C THR A 6 -32.48 4.98 -22.43
N LYS A 7 -31.81 4.02 -21.76
CA LYS A 7 -30.34 3.97 -21.70
C LYS A 7 -29.69 3.66 -23.06
N LYS A 8 -30.26 2.73 -23.84
CA LYS A 8 -29.79 2.44 -25.21
C LYS A 8 -29.82 3.70 -26.08
N ALA A 9 -30.97 4.37 -26.17
CA ALA A 9 -31.12 5.59 -26.96
C ALA A 9 -30.15 6.71 -26.53
N ARG A 10 -29.92 6.85 -25.21
CA ARG A 10 -28.93 7.80 -24.67
C ARG A 10 -27.51 7.50 -25.15
N ILE A 11 -27.06 6.25 -25.02
CA ILE A 11 -25.71 5.84 -25.45
C ILE A 11 -25.53 5.98 -26.96
N THR A 12 -26.54 5.58 -27.74
CA THR A 12 -26.56 5.76 -29.20
C THR A 12 -26.39 7.23 -29.56
N LYS A 13 -27.11 8.14 -28.88
CA LYS A 13 -26.98 9.59 -29.09
C LYS A 13 -25.65 10.15 -28.61
N LEU A 14 -25.18 9.73 -27.44
CA LEU A 14 -23.93 10.21 -26.83
C LEU A 14 -22.72 9.90 -27.71
N LEU A 15 -22.69 8.70 -28.29
CA LEU A 15 -21.57 8.19 -29.07
C LEU A 15 -21.78 8.26 -30.59
N LEU A 16 -22.92 8.82 -31.04
CA LEU A 16 -23.32 8.90 -32.45
C LEU A 16 -23.23 7.53 -33.17
N LEU A 17 -23.74 6.47 -32.53
CA LEU A 17 -23.70 5.12 -33.11
C LEU A 17 -24.68 5.01 -34.29
N ASN A 18 -24.22 4.40 -35.38
CA ASN A 18 -25.04 4.18 -36.56
C ASN A 18 -25.99 2.97 -36.36
N GLU A 19 -27.29 3.24 -36.33
CA GLU A 19 -28.35 2.21 -36.16
C GLU A 19 -28.41 1.24 -37.35
N ASP A 20 -27.97 1.66 -38.54
CA ASP A 20 -27.96 0.85 -39.75
C ASP A 20 -26.78 -0.13 -39.81
N ASN A 21 -25.87 -0.11 -38.82
CA ASN A 21 -24.73 -1.03 -38.76
C ASN A 21 -25.20 -2.46 -38.42
N VAL A 22 -24.74 -3.45 -39.18
CA VAL A 22 -25.04 -4.89 -38.95
C VAL A 22 -24.67 -5.34 -37.52
N ASN A 23 -23.66 -4.70 -36.91
CA ASN A 23 -23.19 -4.99 -35.55
C ASN A 23 -23.77 -4.05 -34.48
N TYR A 24 -24.72 -3.18 -34.83
CA TYR A 24 -25.26 -2.13 -33.94
C TYR A 24 -25.66 -2.66 -32.56
N GLU A 25 -26.52 -3.69 -32.51
CA GLU A 25 -27.00 -4.23 -31.22
C GLU A 25 -25.85 -4.75 -30.35
N THR A 26 -24.87 -5.43 -30.94
CA THR A 26 -23.71 -5.96 -30.23
C THR A 26 -22.81 -4.82 -29.72
N GLN A 27 -22.63 -3.77 -30.52
CA GLN A 27 -21.86 -2.58 -30.16
C GLN A 27 -22.52 -1.82 -29.01
N VAL A 28 -23.83 -1.58 -29.09
CA VAL A 28 -24.62 -0.90 -28.06
C VAL A 28 -24.61 -1.69 -26.75
N ASP A 29 -24.81 -3.00 -26.78
CA ASP A 29 -24.79 -3.83 -25.57
C ASP A 29 -23.39 -3.86 -24.91
N THR A 30 -22.32 -3.78 -25.70
CA THR A 30 -20.95 -3.62 -25.19
C THR A 30 -20.74 -2.25 -24.56
N CYS A 31 -21.19 -1.18 -25.23
CA CYS A 31 -21.11 0.18 -24.69
C CYS A 31 -21.92 0.32 -23.39
N LEU A 32 -23.12 -0.27 -23.31
CA LEU A 32 -23.93 -0.29 -22.09
C LEU A 32 -23.22 -0.99 -20.92
N ARG A 33 -22.53 -2.11 -21.18
CA ARG A 33 -21.72 -2.77 -20.14
C ARG A 33 -20.61 -1.86 -19.65
N GLY A 34 -19.87 -1.24 -20.57
CA GLY A 34 -18.82 -0.27 -20.24
C GLY A 34 -19.35 0.93 -19.42
N TYR A 35 -20.48 1.50 -19.82
CA TYR A 35 -21.13 2.61 -19.14
C TYR A 35 -21.57 2.24 -17.71
N ASN A 36 -22.20 1.08 -17.54
CA ASN A 36 -22.59 0.61 -16.19
C ASN A 36 -21.37 0.34 -15.31
N ASP A 37 -20.26 -0.13 -15.89
CA ASP A 37 -18.99 -0.28 -15.18
C ASP A 37 -18.45 1.07 -14.70
N VAL A 38 -18.55 2.12 -15.51
CA VAL A 38 -18.18 3.50 -15.12
C VAL A 38 -19.02 3.99 -13.95
N VAL A 39 -20.35 3.95 -14.08
CA VAL A 39 -21.27 4.38 -13.01
C VAL A 39 -20.98 3.64 -11.70
N LYS A 40 -20.79 2.32 -11.78
CA LYS A 40 -20.57 1.49 -10.59
C LYS A 40 -19.21 1.72 -9.94
N LYS A 41 -18.12 1.78 -10.72
CA LYS A 41 -16.76 1.84 -10.17
C LYS A 41 -16.36 3.22 -9.69
N LEU A 42 -16.90 4.26 -10.32
CA LEU A 42 -16.64 5.65 -9.96
C LEU A 42 -17.70 6.21 -9.01
N SER A 43 -18.75 5.45 -8.68
CA SER A 43 -19.83 5.88 -7.77
C SER A 43 -20.43 7.24 -8.16
N LEU A 44 -20.58 7.51 -9.46
CA LEU A 44 -21.09 8.78 -9.95
C LEU A 44 -22.62 8.86 -9.74
N ASP A 45 -23.07 9.89 -9.02
CA ASP A 45 -24.48 10.11 -8.67
C ASP A 45 -25.30 10.66 -9.85
N SER A 46 -24.64 11.37 -10.76
CA SER A 46 -25.28 12.02 -11.91
C SER A 46 -25.08 11.25 -13.21
N THR A 47 -26.16 11.14 -13.98
CA THR A 47 -26.12 10.51 -15.31
C THR A 47 -25.27 11.32 -16.29
N LEU A 48 -25.11 12.63 -16.08
CA LEU A 48 -24.31 13.50 -16.93
C LEU A 48 -22.81 13.31 -16.69
N GLN A 49 -22.40 13.16 -15.43
CA GLN A 49 -21.01 12.89 -15.04
C GLN A 49 -20.51 11.58 -15.64
N ALA A 50 -21.35 10.54 -15.59
CA ALA A 50 -21.03 9.25 -16.19
C ALA A 50 -20.93 9.32 -17.72
N ASP A 51 -21.76 10.12 -18.39
CA ASP A 51 -21.66 10.35 -19.83
C ASP A 51 -20.30 10.98 -20.21
N ILE A 52 -19.85 11.99 -19.46
CA ILE A 52 -18.58 12.69 -19.72
C ILE A 52 -17.40 11.71 -19.68
N VAL A 53 -17.26 10.95 -18.59
CA VAL A 53 -16.18 9.96 -18.45
C VAL A 53 -16.29 8.86 -19.49
N PHE A 54 -17.50 8.34 -19.72
CA PHE A 54 -17.70 7.23 -20.65
C PHE A 54 -17.40 7.64 -22.09
N LYS A 55 -17.79 8.86 -22.50
CA LYS A 55 -17.46 9.41 -23.81
C LYS A 55 -15.95 9.54 -23.98
N TRP A 56 -15.25 10.11 -23.01
CA TRP A 56 -13.77 10.22 -23.05
C TRP A 56 -13.10 8.84 -23.18
N LEU A 57 -13.55 7.83 -22.42
CA LEU A 57 -13.02 6.46 -22.53
C LEU A 57 -13.26 5.87 -23.92
N TYR A 58 -14.43 6.10 -24.49
CA TYR A 58 -14.80 5.61 -25.82
C TYR A 58 -13.93 6.23 -26.91
N GLU A 59 -13.77 7.56 -26.88
CA GLU A 59 -12.93 8.30 -27.83
C GLU A 59 -11.46 7.88 -27.75
N LYS A 60 -10.97 7.61 -26.54
CA LYS A 60 -9.62 7.07 -26.30
C LYS A 60 -9.49 5.57 -26.61
N THR A 61 -10.56 4.90 -27.02
CA THR A 61 -10.60 3.45 -27.29
C THR A 61 -10.10 2.59 -26.11
N THR A 62 -10.41 3.02 -24.88
CA THR A 62 -9.95 2.37 -23.65
C THR A 62 -11.10 2.04 -22.70
N THR A 63 -10.80 1.37 -21.59
CA THR A 63 -11.75 1.00 -20.54
C THR A 63 -11.16 1.27 -19.17
N LEU A 64 -11.99 1.42 -18.14
CA LEU A 64 -11.48 1.52 -16.76
C LEU A 64 -10.57 0.34 -16.39
N ARG A 65 -10.88 -0.86 -16.88
CA ARG A 65 -10.09 -2.07 -16.59
C ARG A 65 -8.71 -2.03 -17.24
N SER A 66 -8.60 -1.56 -18.47
CA SER A 66 -7.30 -1.42 -19.15
C SER A 66 -6.47 -0.29 -18.54
N LEU A 67 -7.12 0.81 -18.14
CA LEU A 67 -6.44 1.93 -17.50
C LEU A 67 -5.72 1.54 -16.21
N THR A 68 -6.33 0.66 -15.41
CA THR A 68 -5.84 0.26 -14.08
C THR A 68 -5.24 -1.15 -14.03
N ALA A 69 -4.86 -1.73 -15.18
CA ALA A 69 -4.36 -3.10 -15.23
C ALA A 69 -3.00 -3.25 -14.51
N LYS A 70 -2.84 -4.32 -13.72
CA LYS A 70 -1.59 -4.61 -12.99
C LYS A 70 -0.36 -4.80 -13.90
N SER A 71 -0.57 -5.37 -15.08
CA SER A 71 0.49 -5.64 -16.06
C SER A 71 0.88 -4.41 -16.90
N ARG A 72 0.26 -3.25 -16.65
CA ARG A 72 0.51 -2.03 -17.40
C ARG A 72 1.91 -1.50 -17.10
N LYS A 73 2.61 -0.99 -18.13
CA LYS A 73 3.91 -0.35 -17.93
C LYS A 73 3.72 0.95 -17.15
N LYS A 74 4.64 1.20 -16.20
CA LYS A 74 4.61 2.36 -15.31
C LYS A 74 4.50 3.69 -16.09
N ILE A 75 5.34 3.88 -17.11
CA ILE A 75 5.37 5.09 -17.96
C ILE A 75 4.02 5.34 -18.66
N ASP A 76 3.42 4.30 -19.23
CA ASP A 76 2.14 4.43 -19.94
C ASP A 76 0.99 4.76 -18.96
N PHE A 77 1.08 4.30 -17.71
CA PHE A 77 0.12 4.65 -16.67
C PHE A 77 0.31 6.10 -16.21
N GLU A 78 1.56 6.52 -16.01
CA GLU A 78 1.88 7.91 -15.62
C GLU A 78 1.38 8.93 -16.64
N ALA A 79 1.57 8.67 -17.94
CA ALA A 79 1.08 9.56 -18.99
C ALA A 79 -0.45 9.74 -18.95
N ASP A 80 -1.20 8.65 -18.76
CA ASP A 80 -2.66 8.71 -18.64
C ASP A 80 -3.12 9.41 -17.36
N LEU A 81 -2.39 9.24 -16.25
CA LEU A 81 -2.66 9.96 -15.01
C LEU A 81 -2.45 11.47 -15.19
N CYS A 82 -1.38 11.88 -15.85
CA CYS A 82 -1.12 13.28 -16.18
C CYS A 82 -2.27 13.88 -17.00
N GLU A 83 -2.70 13.19 -18.05
CA GLU A 83 -3.80 13.66 -18.90
C GLU A 83 -5.10 13.84 -18.10
N VAL A 84 -5.48 12.85 -17.28
CA VAL A 84 -6.71 12.93 -16.49
C VAL A 84 -6.60 14.00 -15.38
N LEU A 85 -5.40 14.24 -14.84
CA LEU A 85 -5.15 15.32 -13.88
C LEU A 85 -5.30 16.71 -14.52
N GLN A 86 -4.93 16.86 -15.79
CA GLN A 86 -5.17 18.09 -16.55
C GLN A 86 -6.66 18.26 -16.86
N LEU A 87 -7.34 17.20 -17.28
CA LEU A 87 -8.79 17.23 -17.56
C LEU A 87 -9.62 17.61 -16.33
N GLN A 88 -9.28 17.13 -15.13
CA GLN A 88 -10.00 17.53 -13.93
C GLN A 88 -9.80 19.01 -13.59
N LYS A 89 -8.62 19.56 -13.86
CA LYS A 89 -8.34 20.98 -13.62
C LYS A 89 -9.15 21.83 -14.61
N LEU A 90 -9.06 21.49 -15.90
CA LEU A 90 -9.79 22.18 -16.96
C LEU A 90 -11.30 22.20 -16.69
N TYR A 91 -11.87 21.05 -16.32
CA TYR A 91 -13.29 20.95 -15.99
C TYR A 91 -13.66 21.80 -14.76
N TYR A 92 -12.80 21.86 -13.74
CA TYR A 92 -13.05 22.75 -12.61
C TYR A 92 -13.01 24.21 -13.03
N ASP A 93 -11.97 24.65 -13.73
CA ASP A 93 -11.74 26.05 -14.10
C ASP A 93 -12.80 26.57 -15.09
N GLU A 94 -13.21 25.75 -16.07
CA GLU A 94 -14.13 26.16 -17.15
C GLU A 94 -15.61 25.93 -16.81
N GLU A 95 -15.97 24.83 -16.14
CA GLU A 95 -17.37 24.44 -15.95
C GLU A 95 -17.86 24.75 -14.52
N LEU A 96 -17.06 24.44 -13.50
CA LEU A 96 -17.51 24.52 -12.10
C LEU A 96 -17.21 25.88 -11.44
N GLN A 97 -16.02 26.43 -11.66
CA GLN A 97 -15.56 27.65 -11.02
C GLN A 97 -16.48 28.86 -11.32
N PRO A 98 -16.93 29.10 -12.56
CA PRO A 98 -17.85 30.20 -12.84
C PRO A 98 -19.19 30.04 -12.12
N MET A 99 -19.73 28.82 -12.10
CA MET A 99 -20.99 28.50 -11.43
C MET A 99 -20.88 28.71 -9.91
N PHE A 100 -19.80 28.25 -9.29
CA PHE A 100 -19.57 28.44 -7.86
C PHE A 100 -19.32 29.90 -7.50
N TYR A 101 -18.58 30.64 -8.33
CA TYR A 101 -18.34 32.06 -8.10
C TYR A 101 -19.64 32.86 -8.16
N GLU A 102 -20.50 32.62 -9.15
CA GLU A 102 -21.80 33.28 -9.25
C GLU A 102 -22.69 32.96 -8.03
N SER A 103 -22.67 31.71 -7.56
CA SER A 103 -23.39 31.31 -6.35
C SER A 103 -22.85 32.02 -5.10
N ALA A 104 -21.52 32.05 -4.92
CA ALA A 104 -20.86 32.68 -3.78
C ALA A 104 -21.13 34.19 -3.71
N CYS A 105 -21.13 34.88 -4.86
CA CYS A 105 -21.49 36.30 -4.95
C CYS A 105 -22.96 36.57 -4.57
N LYS A 106 -23.86 35.60 -4.74
CA LYS A 106 -25.27 35.73 -4.34
C LYS A 106 -25.49 35.43 -2.87
N SER A 107 -24.74 34.50 -2.28
CA SER A 107 -24.88 34.07 -0.89
C SER A 107 -24.12 34.96 0.10
N ASN A 108 -22.98 35.52 -0.30
CA ASN A 108 -22.09 36.26 0.59
C ASN A 108 -22.07 37.77 0.30
N LYS A 109 -21.78 38.56 1.34
CA LYS A 109 -21.79 40.04 1.26
C LYS A 109 -20.40 40.66 1.26
N SER A 110 -19.36 39.92 1.64
CA SER A 110 -17.99 40.40 1.67
C SER A 110 -17.12 39.65 0.66
N SER A 111 -16.12 40.33 0.10
CA SER A 111 -15.16 39.71 -0.83
C SER A 111 -14.35 38.60 -0.15
N SER A 112 -14.01 38.75 1.13
CA SER A 112 -13.25 37.74 1.88
C SER A 112 -14.05 36.44 2.06
N ASP A 113 -15.35 36.52 2.29
CA ASP A 113 -16.19 35.32 2.43
C ASP A 113 -16.31 34.57 1.09
N ILE A 114 -16.40 35.32 -0.02
CA ILE A 114 -16.38 34.76 -1.37
C ILE A 114 -15.05 34.06 -1.64
N ASP A 115 -13.93 34.68 -1.28
CA ASP A 115 -12.60 34.08 -1.48
C ASP A 115 -12.42 32.79 -0.67
N ILE A 116 -12.90 32.76 0.59
CA ILE A 116 -12.87 31.56 1.45
C ILE A 116 -13.72 30.46 0.83
N GLU A 117 -14.98 30.75 0.45
CA GLU A 117 -15.86 29.75 -0.17
C GLU A 117 -15.25 29.21 -1.47
N MET A 118 -14.67 30.06 -2.32
CA MET A 118 -14.03 29.62 -3.56
C MET A 118 -12.81 28.75 -3.31
N GLN A 119 -12.01 29.04 -2.28
CA GLN A 119 -10.90 28.17 -1.87
C GLN A 119 -11.41 26.81 -1.37
N GLU A 120 -12.46 26.78 -0.54
CA GLU A 120 -13.08 25.53 -0.08
C GLU A 120 -13.63 24.71 -1.25
N LYS A 121 -14.32 25.35 -2.21
CA LYS A 121 -14.82 24.71 -3.43
C LYS A 121 -13.68 24.16 -4.27
N LYS A 122 -12.61 24.93 -4.49
CA LYS A 122 -11.44 24.46 -5.22
C LYS A 122 -10.82 23.24 -4.56
N TYR A 123 -10.69 23.28 -3.23
CA TYR A 123 -10.18 22.18 -2.43
C TYR A 123 -11.08 20.93 -2.49
N CYS A 124 -12.41 21.08 -2.62
CA CYS A 124 -13.35 19.96 -2.72
C CYS A 124 -13.40 19.34 -4.12
N TYR A 125 -13.37 20.16 -5.17
CA TYR A 125 -13.71 19.78 -6.54
C TYR A 125 -12.52 19.79 -7.51
N SER A 126 -11.31 20.06 -7.02
CA SER A 126 -10.07 19.94 -7.79
C SER A 126 -8.93 19.39 -6.95
N SER A 127 -8.03 18.61 -7.56
CA SER A 127 -6.81 18.16 -6.89
C SER A 127 -5.72 19.26 -6.97
N PRO A 128 -5.05 19.61 -5.85
CA PRO A 128 -4.02 20.64 -5.86
C PRO A 128 -2.79 20.22 -6.69
N MET A 129 -2.33 21.12 -7.58
CA MET A 129 -1.12 20.95 -8.40
C MET A 129 0.02 21.87 -7.91
N LEU A 130 1.26 21.36 -7.85
CA LEU A 130 2.40 22.05 -7.21
C LEU A 130 3.04 23.17 -8.05
N LYS A 131 3.07 23.09 -9.39
CA LYS A 131 3.61 24.15 -10.28
C LYS A 131 2.93 24.21 -11.66
N SER A 132 3.27 25.29 -12.38
CA SER A 132 2.70 25.84 -13.63
C SER A 132 2.33 24.85 -14.73
N ASP A 133 1.38 25.28 -15.57
CA ASP A 133 0.72 24.58 -16.68
C ASP A 133 1.62 23.90 -17.75
N ASP A 134 2.95 23.95 -17.59
CA ASP A 134 3.94 23.50 -18.56
C ASP A 134 4.70 22.22 -18.17
N SER A 135 4.57 21.69 -16.94
CA SER A 135 5.22 20.42 -16.57
C SER A 135 4.38 19.21 -16.96
N CYS A 136 4.99 18.24 -17.66
CA CYS A 136 4.38 16.94 -17.97
C CYS A 136 4.73 15.85 -16.95
N ALA A 137 5.52 16.15 -15.91
CA ALA A 137 5.95 15.16 -14.93
C ALA A 137 4.89 14.95 -13.84
N LEU A 138 4.33 13.75 -13.75
CA LEU A 138 3.24 13.41 -12.81
C LEU A 138 3.53 13.81 -11.36
N PHE A 139 4.75 13.58 -10.90
CA PHE A 139 5.18 13.85 -9.53
C PHE A 139 5.41 15.34 -9.24
N GLU A 140 5.54 16.16 -10.28
CA GLU A 140 5.55 17.63 -10.14
C GLU A 140 4.13 18.20 -10.11
N MET A 141 3.13 17.39 -10.49
CA MET A 141 1.72 17.79 -10.56
C MET A 141 0.87 17.23 -9.41
N ASP A 142 1.14 16.03 -8.88
CA ASP A 142 0.38 15.45 -7.77
C ASP A 142 1.20 15.41 -6.47
N THR A 143 0.84 16.31 -5.55
CA THR A 143 1.43 16.42 -4.21
C THR A 143 1.35 15.13 -3.39
N LEU A 144 0.23 14.40 -3.47
CA LEU A 144 0.06 13.16 -2.73
C LEU A 144 0.97 12.07 -3.28
N LEU A 145 1.05 11.94 -4.61
CA LEU A 145 1.95 10.96 -5.22
C LEU A 145 3.41 11.26 -4.92
N ALA A 146 3.83 12.52 -5.03
CA ALA A 146 5.18 12.94 -4.66
C ALA A 146 5.51 12.54 -3.21
N ARG A 147 4.62 12.87 -2.26
CA ARG A 147 4.76 12.50 -0.85
C ARG A 147 4.80 10.99 -0.63
N ILE A 148 3.95 10.21 -1.31
CA ILE A 148 3.97 8.75 -1.19
C ILE A 148 5.34 8.21 -1.65
N VAL A 149 5.89 8.71 -2.76
CA VAL A 149 7.21 8.28 -3.24
C VAL A 149 8.30 8.65 -2.24
N GLU A 150 8.37 9.92 -1.84
CA GLU A 150 9.36 10.42 -0.88
C GLU A 150 9.29 9.66 0.44
N SER A 151 8.09 9.55 1.02
CA SER A 151 7.88 8.90 2.31
C SER A 151 7.94 7.38 2.25
N SER A 152 7.77 6.73 1.09
CA SER A 152 7.76 5.26 1.01
C SER A 152 9.09 4.62 1.45
N THR A 153 10.22 5.24 1.10
CA THR A 153 11.54 4.76 1.51
C THR A 153 11.71 4.93 3.01
N ASP A 154 11.44 6.11 3.54
CA ASP A 154 11.58 6.41 4.97
C ASP A 154 10.65 5.56 5.81
N LEU A 155 9.41 5.38 5.37
CA LEU A 155 8.41 4.52 6.01
C LEU A 155 8.91 3.09 6.14
N ASN A 156 9.43 2.52 5.05
CA ASN A 156 10.00 1.18 5.07
C ASN A 156 11.18 1.12 6.04
N GLN A 157 12.07 2.11 6.04
CA GLN A 157 13.19 2.17 6.98
C GLN A 157 12.75 2.25 8.45
N TYR A 158 11.73 3.04 8.78
CA TYR A 158 11.22 3.13 10.15
C TYR A 158 10.59 1.81 10.62
N ILE A 159 9.87 1.12 9.73
CA ILE A 159 9.31 -0.21 10.03
C ILE A 159 10.44 -1.21 10.25
N ASP A 160 11.44 -1.23 9.36
CA ASP A 160 12.60 -2.12 9.44
C ASP A 160 13.41 -1.90 10.73
N LYS A 161 13.70 -0.64 11.05
CA LYS A 161 14.38 -0.27 12.29
C LYS A 161 13.53 -0.63 13.52
N THR A 162 12.22 -0.43 13.47
CA THR A 162 11.31 -0.78 14.58
C THR A 162 11.32 -2.28 14.85
N LEU A 163 11.15 -3.10 13.81
CA LEU A 163 11.19 -4.55 13.94
C LEU A 163 12.56 -5.02 14.47
N ARG A 164 13.66 -4.45 13.96
CA ARG A 164 15.00 -4.76 14.46
C ARG A 164 15.17 -4.37 15.93
N LEU A 165 14.67 -3.20 16.35
CA LEU A 165 14.77 -2.73 17.73
C LEU A 165 14.01 -3.61 18.72
N ILE A 166 12.81 -4.07 18.36
CA ILE A 166 12.00 -4.96 19.20
C ILE A 166 12.76 -6.25 19.54
N PHE A 167 13.62 -6.69 18.62
CA PHE A 167 14.42 -7.89 18.73
C PHE A 167 15.94 -7.58 18.83
N ILE A 168 16.35 -6.37 19.28
CA ILE A 168 17.76 -5.92 19.20
C ILE A 168 18.71 -6.79 20.01
N ASP A 169 18.22 -7.36 21.12
CA ASP A 169 18.99 -8.20 22.04
C ASP A 169 19.61 -9.42 21.33
N TYR A 170 19.17 -9.70 20.10
CA TYR A 170 19.64 -10.80 19.26
C TYR A 170 20.67 -10.38 18.19
N PHE A 171 20.94 -9.07 18.01
CA PHE A 171 21.76 -8.57 16.89
C PHE A 171 23.01 -7.77 17.31
N GLU A 172 23.04 -7.04 18.45
CA GLU A 172 24.20 -6.17 18.84
C GLU A 172 24.42 -6.05 20.37
N ASN A 173 25.62 -5.60 20.79
CA ASN A 173 25.95 -5.30 22.19
C ASN A 173 24.99 -4.25 22.77
N LYS A 174 24.45 -4.54 23.96
CA LYS A 174 23.42 -3.75 24.67
C LYS A 174 23.77 -2.27 24.71
N THR A 175 23.16 -1.48 23.82
CA THR A 175 23.02 -0.06 24.06
C THR A 175 21.85 0.06 25.05
N GLU A 176 22.18 0.41 26.30
CA GLU A 176 21.21 0.64 27.37
C GLU A 176 20.28 1.80 26.97
N ILE A 177 19.11 1.44 26.43
CA ILE A 177 17.77 1.89 26.80
C ILE A 177 16.86 1.55 25.60
N LEU A 178 16.00 0.55 25.79
CA LEU A 178 14.84 0.34 24.94
C LEU A 178 13.63 0.07 25.83
N ASN A 179 12.53 0.78 25.57
CA ASN A 179 11.25 0.55 26.22
C ASN A 179 10.55 -0.70 25.66
N VAL A 180 11.29 -1.71 25.16
CA VAL A 180 10.72 -2.96 24.60
C VAL A 180 9.89 -3.70 25.65
N LYS A 181 10.20 -3.55 26.95
CA LYS A 181 9.36 -4.10 28.03
C LYS A 181 7.94 -3.51 28.07
N ASN A 182 7.74 -2.30 27.52
CA ASN A 182 6.45 -1.63 27.41
C ASN A 182 5.97 -1.57 25.94
N LEU A 183 6.40 -2.52 25.11
CA LEU A 183 6.06 -2.58 23.69
C LEU A 183 4.55 -2.54 23.45
N GLU A 184 3.79 -3.35 24.20
CA GLU A 184 2.32 -3.38 24.07
C GLU A 184 1.69 -2.04 24.42
N GLY A 185 2.10 -1.41 25.52
CA GLY A 185 1.61 -0.09 25.91
C GLY A 185 1.91 0.98 24.85
N ILE A 186 3.12 0.96 24.27
CA ILE A 186 3.53 1.91 23.22
C ILE A 186 2.67 1.74 21.96
N ILE A 187 2.52 0.51 21.47
CA ILE A 187 1.75 0.23 20.25
C ILE A 187 0.27 0.56 20.48
N PHE A 188 -0.30 0.17 21.62
CA PHE A 188 -1.69 0.47 21.94
C PHE A 188 -1.95 1.98 22.01
N GLU A 189 -1.11 2.74 22.73
CA GLU A 189 -1.21 4.19 22.87
C GLU A 189 -1.13 4.90 21.51
N ALA A 190 -0.18 4.50 20.66
CA ALA A 190 0.00 5.08 19.34
C ALA A 190 -1.22 4.85 18.43
N ILE A 191 -1.73 3.61 18.41
CA ILE A 191 -2.94 3.26 17.64
C ILE A 191 -4.17 4.00 18.19
N GLU A 192 -4.30 4.15 19.51
CA GLU A 192 -5.40 4.90 20.11
C GLU A 192 -5.36 6.38 19.73
N ASN A 193 -4.18 7.02 19.78
CA ASN A 193 -4.00 8.40 19.36
C ASN A 193 -4.33 8.58 17.87
N TYR A 194 -3.86 7.67 17.01
CA TYR A 194 -4.23 7.66 15.60
C TYR A 194 -5.75 7.53 15.40
N ASN A 195 -6.40 6.62 16.12
CA ASN A 195 -7.85 6.41 16.02
C ASN A 195 -8.66 7.64 16.47
N LYS A 196 -8.17 8.41 17.45
CA LYS A 196 -8.78 9.70 17.83
C LYS A 196 -8.71 10.71 16.68
N ILE A 197 -7.58 10.77 15.97
CA ILE A 197 -7.44 11.62 14.78
C ILE A 197 -8.38 11.13 13.66
N LYS A 198 -8.36 9.81 13.37
CA LYS A 198 -9.23 9.18 12.36
C LYS A 198 -10.72 9.41 12.66
N ALA A 199 -11.16 9.35 13.91
CA ALA A 199 -12.55 9.62 14.29
C ALA A 199 -13.02 11.05 13.97
N ASN A 200 -12.11 12.02 14.03
CA ASN A 200 -12.37 13.41 13.64
C ASN A 200 -12.33 13.63 12.12
N LYS A 201 -11.87 12.64 11.36
CA LYS A 201 -11.73 12.68 9.90
C LYS A 201 -12.62 11.61 9.28
N LYS A 202 -13.87 11.98 8.94
CA LYS A 202 -14.74 11.01 8.27
C LYS A 202 -14.27 10.79 6.83
N PRO A 203 -14.06 9.53 6.38
CA PRO A 203 -14.07 9.27 4.96
C PRO A 203 -15.45 9.71 4.46
N ILE A 204 -15.49 10.60 3.48
CA ILE A 204 -16.77 10.96 2.86
C ILE A 204 -17.14 9.74 2.02
N ASP A 205 -18.13 8.96 2.49
CA ASP A 205 -18.54 7.68 1.87
C ASP A 205 -18.97 7.83 0.41
N ARG A 206 -19.33 9.05 -0.01
CA ARG A 206 -19.56 9.44 -1.40
C ARG A 206 -19.22 10.91 -1.58
N PRO A 207 -18.11 11.27 -2.23
CA PRO A 207 -17.98 12.65 -2.64
C PRO A 207 -19.12 12.89 -3.64
N GLN A 208 -20.04 13.79 -3.33
CA GLN A 208 -20.89 14.43 -4.33
C GLN A 208 -19.97 15.26 -5.22
N ASN A 209 -19.10 14.60 -5.98
CA ASN A 209 -18.04 15.26 -6.71
C ASN A 209 -18.65 15.75 -8.02
N GLU A 210 -18.85 17.05 -8.12
CA GLU A 210 -19.36 17.67 -9.33
C GLU A 210 -18.38 17.53 -10.49
N ASN A 211 -17.10 17.27 -10.20
CA ASN A 211 -16.04 17.03 -11.15
C ASN A 211 -15.85 15.51 -11.45
N PRO A 212 -16.36 15.00 -12.59
CA PRO A 212 -16.26 13.58 -12.93
C PRO A 212 -14.82 13.12 -13.17
N PHE A 213 -13.95 14.01 -13.67
CA PHE A 213 -12.55 13.69 -13.94
C PHE A 213 -11.71 13.62 -12.67
N LEU A 214 -12.06 14.37 -11.61
CA LEU A 214 -11.41 14.22 -10.30
C LEU A 214 -11.65 12.81 -9.73
N THR A 215 -12.87 12.29 -9.85
CA THR A 215 -13.19 10.92 -9.42
C THR A 215 -12.47 9.87 -10.26
N LEU A 216 -12.41 10.07 -11.58
CA LEU A 216 -11.62 9.20 -12.46
C LEU A 216 -10.13 9.23 -12.09
N TYR A 217 -9.59 10.41 -11.82
CA TYR A 217 -8.20 10.60 -11.41
C TYR A 217 -7.90 9.83 -10.12
N GLN A 218 -8.73 10.01 -9.08
CA GLN A 218 -8.58 9.31 -7.81
C GLN A 218 -8.67 7.79 -7.98
N TYR A 219 -9.61 7.30 -8.79
CA TYR A 219 -9.72 5.88 -9.12
C TYR A 219 -8.44 5.32 -9.75
N MET A 220 -7.89 6.03 -10.74
CA MET A 220 -6.67 5.64 -11.43
C MET A 220 -5.45 5.72 -10.50
N ARG A 221 -5.33 6.80 -9.72
CA ARG A 221 -4.23 7.02 -8.77
C ARG A 221 -4.17 5.92 -7.72
N ASN A 222 -5.31 5.54 -7.13
CA ASN A 222 -5.39 4.47 -6.14
C ASN A 222 -4.91 3.13 -6.73
N ALA A 223 -5.28 2.83 -7.98
CA ALA A 223 -4.78 1.65 -8.66
C ALA A 223 -3.28 1.73 -8.96
N TYR A 224 -2.78 2.89 -9.37
CA TYR A 224 -1.35 3.12 -9.64
C TYR A 224 -0.50 2.92 -8.38
N ILE A 225 -0.90 3.51 -7.26
CA ILE A 225 -0.24 3.33 -5.96
C ILE A 225 -0.22 1.85 -5.56
N LYS A 226 -1.36 1.17 -5.67
CA LYS A 226 -1.46 -0.27 -5.36
C LYS A 226 -0.58 -1.15 -6.25
N ASN A 227 -0.39 -0.77 -7.52
CA ASN A 227 0.39 -1.55 -8.47
C ASN A 227 1.90 -1.33 -8.33
N HIS A 228 2.33 -0.16 -7.86
CA HIS A 228 3.75 0.24 -7.91
C HIS A 228 4.39 0.61 -6.56
N TYR A 229 3.62 0.88 -5.51
CA TYR A 229 4.12 1.39 -4.22
C TYR A 229 3.60 0.58 -3.03
N ASN A 230 3.37 -0.71 -3.21
CA ASN A 230 2.88 -1.55 -2.12
C ASN A 230 3.91 -1.71 -1.00
N ILE A 231 3.46 -1.62 0.26
CA ILE A 231 4.31 -1.83 1.42
C ILE A 231 4.41 -3.32 1.67
N SER A 232 5.60 -3.86 1.48
CA SER A 232 5.84 -5.30 1.60
C SER A 232 6.09 -5.68 3.06
N LEU A 233 5.04 -5.74 3.88
CA LEU A 233 5.16 -6.16 5.28
C LEU A 233 5.23 -7.69 5.46
N PRO A 234 5.91 -8.17 6.53
CA PRO A 234 5.93 -9.60 6.83
C PRO A 234 4.55 -10.04 7.30
N ASP A 235 3.97 -11.01 6.61
CA ASP A 235 2.68 -11.62 6.94
C ASP A 235 2.89 -12.89 7.78
N MET A 236 2.01 -13.17 8.74
CA MET A 236 1.93 -14.46 9.44
C MET A 236 1.97 -15.67 8.49
N HIS A 237 1.44 -15.53 7.26
CA HIS A 237 1.48 -16.59 6.24
C HIS A 237 2.89 -17.00 5.79
N TYR A 238 3.95 -16.22 6.04
CA TYR A 238 5.33 -16.68 5.83
C TYR A 238 5.71 -17.80 6.80
N PHE A 239 5.10 -17.80 7.99
CA PHE A 239 5.41 -18.67 9.11
C PHE A 239 4.37 -19.77 9.34
N SER A 240 3.28 -19.80 8.56
CA SER A 240 2.14 -20.73 8.73
C SER A 240 2.50 -22.22 8.73
N ASP A 241 3.61 -22.58 8.10
CA ASP A 241 4.05 -23.98 7.99
C ASP A 241 4.92 -24.42 9.17
N LEU A 242 5.29 -23.49 10.05
CA LEU A 242 6.06 -23.76 11.26
C LEU A 242 5.07 -24.22 12.34
N LYS A 243 5.22 -25.46 12.80
CA LYS A 243 4.30 -26.12 13.75
C LYS A 243 4.88 -26.22 15.16
N ASN A 244 6.20 -26.28 15.28
CA ASN A 244 6.87 -26.39 16.56
C ASN A 244 7.98 -25.33 16.65
N PHE A 245 7.77 -24.37 17.54
CA PHE A 245 8.69 -23.26 17.78
C PHE A 245 9.68 -23.55 18.92
N ASN A 246 9.44 -24.60 19.71
CA ASN A 246 10.25 -24.98 20.88
C ASN A 246 11.32 -26.01 20.51
N VAL A 247 12.04 -25.79 19.42
CA VAL A 247 13.08 -26.72 18.99
C VAL A 247 14.41 -26.26 19.57
N ASN A 248 14.93 -27.01 20.55
CA ASN A 248 16.27 -26.76 21.09
C ASN A 248 17.31 -27.23 20.06
N PHE A 249 17.96 -26.26 19.41
CA PHE A 249 19.12 -26.53 18.56
C PHE A 249 20.37 -26.54 19.43
N LEU A 250 21.21 -27.57 19.29
CA LEU A 250 22.56 -27.54 19.85
C LEU A 250 23.31 -26.36 19.22
N GLY A 251 23.85 -25.46 20.05
CA GLY A 251 24.69 -24.37 19.58
C GLY A 251 25.93 -24.93 18.90
N LYS A 252 25.99 -24.78 17.57
CA LYS A 252 27.17 -25.12 16.75
C LYS A 252 27.87 -23.82 16.37
N HIS A 253 29.20 -23.90 16.18
CA HIS A 253 29.96 -22.81 15.57
C HIS A 253 29.44 -22.52 14.15
N GLU A 254 29.21 -23.58 13.38
CA GLU A 254 28.67 -23.53 12.03
C GLU A 254 27.62 -24.60 11.81
N TYR A 255 26.61 -24.26 11.01
CA TYR A 255 25.55 -25.15 10.58
C TYR A 255 25.70 -25.45 9.10
N SER A 256 25.76 -26.74 8.75
CA SER A 256 25.71 -27.18 7.35
C SER A 256 24.30 -27.04 6.79
N LEU A 257 24.17 -27.03 5.47
CA LEU A 257 22.85 -27.08 4.80
C LEU A 257 22.02 -28.31 5.26
N ARG A 258 22.68 -29.42 5.61
CA ARG A 258 22.01 -30.62 6.12
C ARG A 258 21.46 -30.40 7.53
N ASP A 259 22.21 -29.71 8.39
CA ASP A 259 21.73 -29.31 9.72
C ASP A 259 20.48 -28.42 9.60
N ILE A 260 20.51 -27.43 8.71
CA ILE A 260 19.36 -26.56 8.44
C ILE A 260 18.16 -27.39 7.96
N ALA A 261 18.36 -28.38 7.09
CA ALA A 261 17.29 -29.23 6.59
C ALA A 261 16.66 -30.11 7.68
N ILE A 262 17.46 -30.59 8.64
CA ILE A 262 16.97 -31.34 9.80
C ILE A 262 16.12 -30.40 10.67
N ILE A 263 16.68 -29.24 11.01
CA ILE A 263 16.04 -28.23 11.86
C ILE A 263 14.71 -27.77 11.27
N LEU A 264 14.71 -27.39 9.99
CA LEU A 264 13.51 -26.95 9.31
C LEU A 264 12.46 -28.06 9.23
N SER A 265 12.89 -29.30 8.98
CA SER A 265 11.98 -30.46 9.01
C SER A 265 11.34 -30.61 10.39
N THR A 266 12.11 -30.50 11.47
CA THR A 266 11.60 -30.59 12.84
C THR A 266 10.57 -29.50 13.14
N ILE A 267 10.87 -28.24 12.79
CA ILE A 267 9.97 -27.11 13.01
C ILE A 267 8.68 -27.26 12.19
N THR A 268 8.77 -27.75 10.95
CA THR A 268 7.62 -27.82 10.03
C THR A 268 6.73 -29.04 10.22
N THR A 269 7.28 -30.19 10.63
CA THR A 269 6.45 -31.37 10.93
C THR A 269 5.89 -31.32 12.35
N GLY A 270 6.61 -30.69 13.28
CA GLY A 270 6.35 -30.77 14.71
C GLY A 270 6.94 -32.01 15.37
N ASP A 271 7.61 -32.88 14.61
CA ASP A 271 8.23 -34.09 15.10
C ASP A 271 9.69 -33.81 15.48
N ASN A 272 10.08 -34.12 16.72
CA ASN A 272 11.47 -33.95 17.19
C ASN A 272 12.49 -34.81 16.43
N MET A 273 12.05 -35.88 15.77
CA MET A 273 12.89 -36.76 14.94
C MET A 273 12.21 -37.01 13.59
N PRO A 274 12.29 -36.05 12.65
CA PRO A 274 11.71 -36.22 11.32
C PRO A 274 12.41 -37.38 10.59
N SER A 275 11.63 -38.16 9.82
CA SER A 275 12.16 -39.30 9.09
C SER A 275 13.16 -38.87 7.99
N LYS A 276 14.13 -39.74 7.68
CA LYS A 276 15.15 -39.48 6.64
C LYS A 276 14.56 -39.00 5.29
N PRO A 277 13.49 -39.60 4.75
CA PRO A 277 12.87 -39.12 3.51
C PRO A 277 12.33 -37.68 3.58
N ILE A 278 11.87 -37.23 4.75
CA ILE A 278 11.40 -35.85 4.96
C ILE A 278 12.59 -34.90 4.92
N ILE A 279 13.66 -35.23 5.65
CA ILE A 279 14.89 -34.44 5.70
C ILE A 279 15.50 -34.31 4.30
N ASP A 280 15.57 -35.41 3.53
CA ASP A 280 16.10 -35.40 2.16
C ASP A 280 15.30 -34.46 1.25
N ARG A 281 13.96 -34.53 1.29
CA ARG A 281 13.09 -33.62 0.52
C ARG A 281 13.27 -32.16 0.93
N THR A 282 13.39 -31.88 2.23
CA THR A 282 13.59 -30.52 2.74
C THR A 282 14.95 -29.98 2.28
N TYR A 283 16.00 -30.79 2.36
CA TYR A 283 17.34 -30.44 1.88
C TYR A 283 17.32 -30.04 0.40
N ASP A 284 16.70 -30.85 -0.46
CA ASP A 284 16.62 -30.56 -1.90
C ASP A 284 15.86 -29.26 -2.19
N LYS A 285 14.78 -28.99 -1.45
CA LYS A 285 14.02 -27.74 -1.57
C LYS A 285 14.87 -26.53 -1.19
N ILE A 286 15.52 -26.55 -0.02
CA ILE A 286 16.36 -25.44 0.43
C ILE A 286 17.50 -25.21 -0.57
N LYS A 287 18.19 -26.29 -0.98
CA LYS A 287 19.29 -26.24 -1.95
C LYS A 287 18.86 -25.54 -3.25
N LYS A 288 17.70 -25.92 -3.80
CA LYS A 288 17.16 -25.32 -5.02
C LYS A 288 16.81 -23.84 -4.83
N SER A 289 16.16 -23.49 -3.72
CA SER A 289 15.82 -22.08 -3.42
C SER A 289 17.05 -21.20 -3.24
N PHE A 290 18.14 -21.73 -2.69
CA PHE A 290 19.34 -20.94 -2.42
C PHE A 290 20.19 -20.68 -3.67
N GLN A 291 20.17 -21.58 -4.65
CA GLN A 291 20.96 -21.46 -5.89
C GLN A 291 20.73 -20.15 -6.65
N THR A 292 19.59 -19.50 -6.47
CA THR A 292 19.18 -18.30 -7.21
C THR A 292 19.38 -16.99 -6.46
N ASN A 293 19.85 -17.03 -5.20
CA ASN A 293 20.03 -15.84 -4.38
C ASN A 293 21.51 -15.57 -4.09
N GLU A 294 22.02 -14.40 -4.47
CA GLU A 294 23.45 -14.06 -4.35
C GLU A 294 23.93 -13.97 -2.89
N LYS A 295 23.17 -13.32 -2.00
CA LYS A 295 23.59 -13.11 -0.60
C LYS A 295 23.65 -14.42 0.19
N ILE A 296 22.77 -15.39 -0.07
CA ILE A 296 22.89 -16.71 0.56
C ILE A 296 24.05 -17.54 -0.03
N GLN A 297 24.49 -17.27 -1.27
CA GLN A 297 25.69 -17.90 -1.84
C GLN A 297 26.98 -17.44 -1.14
N GLU A 298 27.00 -16.27 -0.49
CA GLU A 298 28.18 -15.79 0.27
C GLU A 298 28.58 -16.75 1.40
N TYR A 299 27.64 -17.54 1.91
CA TYR A 299 27.88 -18.55 2.95
C TYR A 299 28.39 -19.89 2.40
N LYS A 300 28.75 -19.95 1.11
CA LYS A 300 29.16 -21.18 0.44
C LYS A 300 30.66 -21.16 0.14
N GLU A 301 31.43 -21.92 0.90
CA GLU A 301 32.87 -22.08 0.72
C GLU A 301 33.17 -23.48 0.16
N GLU A 302 34.03 -23.56 -0.86
CA GLU A 302 34.46 -24.81 -1.50
C GLU A 302 33.32 -25.76 -1.97
N GLY A 303 32.12 -25.24 -2.17
CA GLY A 303 30.96 -26.02 -2.61
C GLY A 303 29.97 -26.39 -1.49
N GLU A 304 30.34 -26.14 -0.24
CA GLU A 304 29.55 -26.46 0.96
C GLU A 304 29.08 -25.18 1.66
N TYR A 305 27.89 -25.23 2.27
CA TYR A 305 27.37 -24.09 3.04
C TYR A 305 27.78 -24.19 4.50
N ALA A 306 28.27 -23.08 5.05
CA ALA A 306 28.58 -22.91 6.46
C ALA A 306 27.86 -21.66 6.98
N PHE A 307 26.79 -21.86 7.78
CA PHE A 307 26.02 -20.75 8.34
C PHE A 307 26.40 -20.50 9.81
N PRO A 308 26.56 -19.24 10.24
CA PRO A 308 26.90 -18.91 11.63
C PRO A 308 25.71 -19.12 12.59
N ASN A 309 24.49 -19.17 12.07
CA ASN A 309 23.28 -19.46 12.84
C ASN A 309 22.19 -20.08 11.94
N VAL A 310 21.14 -20.58 12.58
CA VAL A 310 20.00 -21.24 11.91
C VAL A 310 18.99 -20.25 11.35
N VAL A 311 18.91 -19.04 11.91
CA VAL A 311 17.88 -18.04 11.59
C VAL A 311 18.06 -17.50 10.18
N ILE A 312 19.29 -17.14 9.80
CA ILE A 312 19.60 -16.62 8.46
C ILE A 312 19.07 -17.56 7.37
N PRO A 313 19.54 -18.81 7.24
CA PRO A 313 19.14 -19.67 6.12
C PRO A 313 17.64 -20.00 6.16
N ILE A 314 17.04 -20.20 7.33
CA ILE A 314 15.60 -20.48 7.41
C ILE A 314 14.79 -19.26 6.94
N SER A 315 15.15 -18.04 7.34
CA SER A 315 14.46 -16.83 6.87
C SER A 315 14.54 -16.64 5.36
N TYR A 316 15.71 -16.89 4.75
CA TYR A 316 15.85 -16.88 3.30
C TYR A 316 14.95 -17.93 2.63
N TYR A 317 14.91 -19.15 3.15
CA TYR A 317 14.04 -20.18 2.61
C TYR A 317 12.55 -19.80 2.72
N LEU A 318 12.12 -19.29 3.89
CA LEU A 318 10.73 -18.89 4.13
C LEU A 318 10.26 -17.78 3.18
N PHE A 319 11.15 -16.85 2.86
CA PHE A 319 10.88 -15.77 1.92
C PHE A 319 10.89 -16.25 0.46
N LEU A 320 11.94 -16.97 0.04
CA LEU A 320 12.15 -17.37 -1.36
C LEU A 320 11.13 -18.40 -1.84
N ARG A 321 10.72 -19.35 -0.99
CA ARG A 321 9.73 -20.39 -1.37
C ARG A 321 8.37 -19.84 -1.80
N LYS A 322 8.03 -18.60 -1.40
CA LYS A 322 6.79 -17.92 -1.78
C LYS A 322 6.95 -17.10 -3.07
N LYS A 323 8.18 -16.74 -3.44
CA LYS A 323 8.48 -16.01 -4.69
C LYS A 323 8.35 -16.87 -5.94
N ASP A 324 8.50 -18.19 -5.85
CA ASP A 324 8.30 -19.12 -6.98
C ASP A 324 6.87 -19.10 -7.56
N ASN A 325 5.90 -18.45 -6.91
CA ASN A 325 4.50 -18.35 -7.37
C ASN A 325 4.03 -16.92 -7.70
N ARG A 326 4.89 -15.89 -7.62
CA ARG A 326 4.52 -14.51 -7.98
C ARG A 326 5.38 -14.03 -9.13
N ASP A 327 4.72 -13.81 -10.25
CA ASP A 327 5.25 -13.35 -11.53
C ASP A 327 5.73 -11.89 -11.41
N ASP A 328 6.80 -11.66 -10.64
CA ASP A 328 7.37 -10.34 -10.40
C ASP A 328 8.70 -10.19 -11.13
N ARG A 329 8.59 -9.73 -12.38
CA ARG A 329 9.70 -9.07 -13.06
C ARG A 329 10.02 -7.80 -12.27
N LYS A 330 11.26 -7.71 -11.76
CA LYS A 330 11.91 -6.50 -11.19
C LYS A 330 11.57 -6.11 -9.74
N ALA A 331 11.72 -7.03 -8.78
CA ALA A 331 12.15 -6.57 -7.46
C ALA A 331 13.68 -6.50 -7.47
N ASP A 332 14.23 -5.33 -7.20
CA ASP A 332 15.69 -5.14 -7.10
C ASP A 332 16.26 -6.13 -6.07
N PHE A 333 17.38 -6.79 -6.37
CA PHE A 333 17.91 -7.86 -5.51
C PHE A 333 18.30 -7.34 -4.12
N MET A 334 18.70 -6.07 -4.01
CA MET A 334 18.95 -5.40 -2.72
C MET A 334 17.68 -5.37 -1.84
N GLU A 335 16.50 -5.09 -2.41
CA GLU A 335 15.26 -5.06 -1.62
C GLU A 335 14.89 -6.42 -1.02
N VAL A 336 15.30 -7.53 -1.65
CA VAL A 336 15.01 -8.88 -1.16
C VAL A 336 15.78 -9.17 0.12
N ASN A 337 17.06 -8.82 0.10
CA ASN A 337 17.98 -9.09 1.18
C ASN A 337 17.60 -8.26 2.42
N ASP A 338 17.26 -6.98 2.23
CA ASP A 338 16.84 -6.09 3.31
C ASP A 338 15.52 -6.56 3.94
N LYS A 339 14.55 -7.01 3.11
CA LYS A 339 13.29 -7.58 3.62
C LYS A 339 13.53 -8.84 4.46
N VAL A 340 14.45 -9.72 4.04
CA VAL A 340 14.78 -10.92 4.83
C VAL A 340 15.44 -10.53 6.15
N GLU A 341 16.46 -9.68 6.10
CA GLU A 341 17.28 -9.27 7.26
C GLU A 341 16.48 -8.47 8.30
N TYR A 342 15.67 -7.49 7.86
CA TYR A 342 15.01 -6.57 8.77
C TYR A 342 13.55 -6.95 9.09
N ARG A 343 12.89 -7.79 8.29
CA ARG A 343 11.47 -8.14 8.50
C ARG A 343 11.24 -9.61 8.85
N ILE A 344 11.94 -10.53 8.20
CA ILE A 344 11.70 -11.97 8.39
C ILE A 344 12.56 -12.55 9.51
N GLN A 345 13.86 -12.23 9.55
CA GLN A 345 14.79 -12.73 10.57
C GLN A 345 14.38 -12.35 12.00
N PRO A 346 13.99 -11.10 12.32
CA PRO A 346 13.63 -10.74 13.70
C PRO A 346 12.40 -11.50 14.20
N ILE A 347 11.39 -11.67 13.34
CA ILE A 347 10.18 -12.43 13.67
C ILE A 347 10.48 -13.92 13.84
N LEU A 348 11.28 -14.51 12.94
CA LEU A 348 11.69 -15.91 13.07
C LEU A 348 12.47 -16.15 14.37
N GLN A 349 13.36 -15.23 14.72
CA GLN A 349 14.12 -15.30 15.98
C GLN A 349 13.18 -15.26 17.19
N GLY A 350 12.21 -14.34 17.22
CA GLY A 350 11.19 -14.28 18.26
C GLY A 350 10.38 -15.58 18.36
N LEU A 351 10.03 -16.18 17.22
CA LEU A 351 9.32 -17.47 17.17
C LEU A 351 10.15 -18.57 17.80
N LEU A 352 11.40 -18.76 17.37
CA LEU A 352 12.29 -19.82 17.88
C LEU A 352 12.62 -19.67 19.37
N ASN A 353 12.51 -18.47 19.93
CA ASN A 353 12.73 -18.21 21.35
C ASN A 353 11.45 -18.33 22.20
N GLY A 354 10.28 -18.49 21.58
CA GLY A 354 9.00 -18.57 22.28
C GLY A 354 8.49 -17.23 22.83
N ASP A 355 8.90 -16.10 22.24
CA ASP A 355 8.51 -14.72 22.63
C ASP A 355 7.07 -14.37 22.19
N ASN A 356 6.09 -15.22 22.54
CA ASN A 356 4.72 -15.14 22.03
C ASN A 356 4.04 -13.79 22.29
N GLU A 357 4.28 -13.17 23.45
CA GLU A 357 3.70 -11.87 23.79
C GLU A 357 4.22 -10.77 22.85
N ARG A 358 5.54 -10.66 22.69
CA ARG A 358 6.16 -9.69 21.78
C ARG A 358 5.73 -9.91 20.34
N LEU A 359 5.66 -11.17 19.89
CA LEU A 359 5.19 -11.51 18.56
C LEU A 359 3.74 -11.07 18.33
N ASN A 360 2.84 -11.35 19.29
CA ASN A 360 1.45 -10.92 19.19
C ASN A 360 1.35 -9.39 19.06
N THR A 361 2.16 -8.63 19.81
CA THR A 361 2.18 -7.17 19.68
C THR A 361 2.75 -6.71 18.34
N VAL A 362 3.83 -7.34 17.86
CA VAL A 362 4.44 -7.04 16.54
C VAL A 362 3.44 -7.26 15.42
N PHE A 363 2.68 -8.36 15.44
CA PHE A 363 1.67 -8.62 14.42
C PHE A 363 0.49 -7.65 14.49
N ARG A 364 0.06 -7.23 15.69
CA ARG A 364 -0.92 -6.13 15.82
C ARG A 364 -0.43 -4.83 15.18
N TYR A 365 0.85 -4.50 15.35
CA TYR A 365 1.45 -3.34 14.70
C TYR A 365 1.49 -3.51 13.17
N ILE A 366 1.93 -4.66 12.67
CA ILE A 366 1.95 -4.95 11.22
C ILE A 366 0.54 -4.88 10.62
N ASP A 367 -0.45 -5.46 11.28
CA ASP A 367 -1.85 -5.46 10.85
C ASP A 367 -2.37 -4.02 10.78
N PHE A 368 -2.11 -3.21 11.81
CA PHE A 368 -2.42 -1.77 11.79
C PHE A 368 -1.79 -1.06 10.58
N VAL A 369 -0.50 -1.27 10.30
CA VAL A 369 0.16 -0.61 9.16
C VAL A 369 -0.45 -1.07 7.83
N ASN A 370 -0.72 -2.36 7.66
CA ASN A 370 -1.32 -2.90 6.44
C ASN A 370 -2.77 -2.42 6.21
N ASP A 371 -3.60 -2.51 7.24
CA ASP A 371 -5.02 -2.18 7.16
C ASP A 371 -5.22 -0.68 6.92
N GLU A 372 -4.46 0.17 7.63
CA GLU A 372 -4.55 1.62 7.42
C GLU A 372 -4.03 2.04 6.05
N TYR A 373 -2.92 1.45 5.57
CA TYR A 373 -2.46 1.71 4.21
C TYR A 373 -3.55 1.36 3.18
N LYS A 374 -4.20 0.21 3.34
CA LYS A 374 -5.29 -0.22 2.45
C LYS A 374 -6.52 0.70 2.55
N ASP A 375 -6.92 1.08 3.75
CA ASP A 375 -8.05 2.00 3.97
C ASP A 375 -7.80 3.37 3.33
N ILE A 376 -6.62 3.95 3.57
CA ILE A 376 -6.20 5.23 2.98
C ILE A 376 -6.19 5.11 1.45
N MET A 377 -5.49 4.11 0.89
CA MET A 377 -5.32 3.98 -0.57
C MET A 377 -6.57 3.51 -1.32
N THR A 378 -7.64 3.10 -0.61
CA THR A 378 -8.93 2.77 -1.24
C THR A 378 -9.97 3.89 -1.13
N SER A 379 -9.70 4.93 -0.34
CA SER A 379 -10.58 6.10 -0.22
C SER A 379 -10.68 6.89 -1.53
N PHE A 380 -11.89 7.35 -1.87
CA PHE A 380 -12.14 8.29 -2.97
C PHE A 380 -12.09 9.76 -2.51
N ASN A 381 -11.59 10.03 -1.31
CA ASN A 381 -11.40 11.38 -0.81
C ASN A 381 -9.91 11.70 -0.72
N HIS A 382 -9.40 12.48 -1.68
CA HIS A 382 -7.99 12.88 -1.71
C HIS A 382 -7.54 13.68 -0.46
N GLN A 383 -8.45 14.43 0.18
CA GLN A 383 -8.17 15.19 1.40
C GLN A 383 -7.99 14.25 2.60
N TYR A 384 -8.87 13.26 2.71
CA TYR A 384 -8.74 12.17 3.68
C TYR A 384 -7.43 11.44 3.46
N GLN A 385 -7.10 11.11 2.20
CA GLN A 385 -5.85 10.43 1.87
C GLN A 385 -4.62 11.22 2.31
N SER A 386 -4.55 12.51 1.99
CA SER A 386 -3.41 13.36 2.38
C SER A 386 -3.27 13.47 3.90
N THR A 387 -4.37 13.77 4.59
CA THR A 387 -4.35 13.98 6.05
C THR A 387 -4.01 12.67 6.78
N MET A 388 -4.67 11.58 6.41
CA MET A 388 -4.48 10.30 7.10
C MET A 388 -3.13 9.68 6.78
N LEU A 389 -2.57 9.90 5.59
CA LEU A 389 -1.22 9.45 5.26
C LEU A 389 -0.17 10.08 6.18
N GLU A 390 -0.27 11.39 6.44
CA GLU A 390 0.61 12.11 7.37
C GLU A 390 0.48 11.57 8.79
N SER A 391 -0.75 11.52 9.33
CA SER A 391 -0.98 11.04 10.70
C SER A 391 -0.56 9.59 10.89
N TRP A 392 -0.75 8.75 9.87
CA TRP A 392 -0.32 7.37 9.90
C TRP A 392 1.20 7.22 9.85
N PHE A 393 1.89 8.00 8.99
CA PHE A 393 3.36 8.04 8.95
C PHE A 393 3.93 8.51 10.30
N GLU A 394 3.38 9.59 10.86
CA GLU A 394 3.76 10.11 12.17
C GLU A 394 3.58 9.05 13.27
N THR A 395 2.48 8.28 13.23
CA THR A 395 2.23 7.19 14.18
C THR A 395 3.34 6.14 14.13
N ILE A 396 3.82 5.76 12.94
CA ILE A 396 4.89 4.77 12.76
C ILE A 396 6.23 5.30 13.29
N VAL A 397 6.54 6.57 13.00
CA VAL A 397 7.74 7.25 13.51
C VAL A 397 7.69 7.38 15.03
N ASN A 398 6.53 7.69 15.59
CA ASN A 398 6.34 7.82 17.04
C ASN A 398 6.53 6.48 17.76
N ILE A 399 6.04 5.37 17.19
CA ILE A 399 6.29 4.02 17.71
C ILE A 399 7.79 3.74 17.76
N PHE A 400 8.51 4.01 16.66
CA PHE A 400 9.97 3.84 16.59
C PHE A 400 10.68 4.61 17.71
N TYR A 401 10.41 5.91 17.84
CA TYR A 401 11.05 6.77 18.84
C TYR A 401 10.71 6.37 20.28
N ARG A 402 9.47 5.96 20.55
CA ARG A 402 9.06 5.47 21.87
C ARG A 402 9.76 4.16 22.24
N ILE A 403 9.92 3.24 21.28
CA ILE A 403 10.66 1.98 21.47
C ILE A 403 12.14 2.28 21.74
N MET A 404 12.72 3.24 21.00
CA MET A 404 14.08 3.76 21.21
C MET A 404 14.32 4.38 22.60
N GLY A 405 13.27 4.67 23.36
CA GLY A 405 13.41 5.17 24.74
C GLY A 405 12.98 6.62 24.94
N LEU A 406 12.51 7.33 23.91
CA LEU A 406 11.95 8.66 24.11
C LEU A 406 10.65 8.59 24.93
N ASN A 407 10.44 9.59 25.79
CA ASN A 407 9.23 9.68 26.60
C ASN A 407 8.03 10.10 25.74
N ARG A 408 6.83 9.99 26.33
CA ARG A 408 5.58 10.31 25.65
C ARG A 408 5.53 11.78 25.22
N GLU A 409 5.94 12.69 26.10
CA GLU A 409 5.83 14.13 25.91
C GLU A 409 6.77 14.66 24.80
N SER A 410 7.93 14.02 24.59
CA SER A 410 8.85 14.44 23.51
C SER A 410 8.41 13.94 22.13
N VAL A 411 7.58 12.90 22.09
CA VAL A 411 7.14 12.26 20.83
C VAL A 411 5.80 12.81 20.36
N TYR A 412 4.86 13.00 21.29
CA TYR A 412 3.55 13.58 20.96
C TYR A 412 3.54 15.04 21.37
N TRP A 413 3.58 15.94 20.39
CA TRP A 413 3.40 17.37 20.64
C TRP A 413 1.92 17.66 20.88
N TYR A 414 1.46 17.44 22.11
CA TYR A 414 0.18 18.00 22.55
C TYR A 414 0.40 19.50 22.69
N GLY A 415 -0.10 20.30 21.73
CA GLY A 415 -0.17 21.75 21.90
C GLY A 415 -0.75 22.04 23.27
N GLY A 416 0.02 22.74 24.12
CA GLY A 416 -0.13 22.70 25.56
C GLY A 416 -1.55 22.99 26.05
N GLU A 417 -2.19 21.97 26.62
CA GLU A 417 -3.12 22.16 27.72
C GLU A 417 -2.27 22.33 28.99
N ASN A 418 -1.60 23.48 29.13
CA ASN A 418 -1.13 24.07 30.37
C ASN A 418 -0.42 25.40 30.08
N SER A 419 -1.23 26.45 29.94
CA SER A 419 -0.89 27.82 30.39
C SER A 419 -2.17 28.60 30.64
#